data_AF-A0A4V1J144-F1
#
_entry.id   AF-A0A4V1J144-F1
#
_cell.length_a   1.000
_cell.length_b   1.000
_cell.length_c   1.000
_cell.angle_alpha   90.00
_cell.angle_beta   90.00
_cell.angle_gamma   90.00
#
_symmetry.space_group_name_H-M   'P 1'
#
loop_
_entity.id
_entity.type
_entity.pdbx_description
1 polymer ?
#
loop_
_entity_poly.entity_id
_entity_poly.type
_entity_poly.pdbx_seq_one_letter_code
_entity_poly.pdbx_strand_id
1 'polypeptide(L)' 'VIVLFSLWAYLPDHVLIGAGIAYFPSKHWAVAIPAWTMMLLLFSYLVFIAVNLIRTPPLDAYSTITGK' A
#
# COMPACT_ATOMS: atom_id res chain seq x y z
N VAL A 1 8.07 -3.73 -13.80
CA VAL A 1 6.62 -3.70 -13.49
C VAL A 1 6.10 -2.28 -13.34
N ILE A 2 6.62 -1.47 -12.41
CA ILE A 2 6.17 -0.07 -12.21
C ILE A 2 6.33 0.78 -13.48
N VAL A 3 7.47 0.70 -14.16
CA VAL A 3 7.71 1.45 -15.40
C VAL A 3 6.73 1.08 -16.52
N LEU A 4 6.45 -0.22 -16.69
CA LEU A 4 5.45 -0.72 -17.64
C LEU A 4 4.03 -0.27 -17.26
N PHE A 5 3.71 -0.27 -15.96
CA PHE A 5 2.43 0.22 -15.43
C PHE A 5 2.25 1.72 -15.67
N SER A 6 3.29 2.52 -15.42
CA SER A 6 3.28 3.96 -15.69
C SER A 6 3.18 4.25 -17.18
N LEU A 7 3.94 3.54 -18.03
CA LEU A 7 3.82 3.66 -19.49
C LEU A 7 2.38 3.37 -19.95
N TRP A 8 1.78 2.28 -19.49
CA TRP A 8 0.38 1.94 -19.77
C TRP A 8 -0.61 3.01 -19.26
N ALA A 9 -0.38 3.57 -18.07
CA ALA A 9 -1.24 4.59 -17.48
C ALA A 9 -1.21 5.93 -18.24
N TYR A 10 -0.04 6.32 -18.77
CA TYR A 10 0.14 7.60 -19.46
C TYR A 10 -0.05 7.53 -20.98
N LEU A 11 0.11 6.36 -21.62
CA LEU A 11 -0.10 6.24 -23.06
C LEU A 11 -1.60 6.34 -23.43
N PRO A 12 -1.94 7.04 -24.52
CA PRO A 12 -3.30 7.10 -25.04
C PRO A 12 -3.69 5.80 -25.76
N ASP A 13 -4.98 5.47 -25.75
CA ASP A 13 -5.50 4.15 -26.14
C ASP A 13 -5.14 3.76 -27.59
N HIS A 14 -5.04 4.74 -28.49
CA HIS A 14 -4.66 4.50 -29.89
C HIS A 14 -3.24 3.96 -30.05
N VAL A 15 -2.30 4.34 -29.17
CA VAL A 15 -0.93 3.81 -29.19
C VAL A 15 -0.92 2.36 -28.70
N LEU A 16 -1.72 2.05 -27.66
CA LEU A 16 -1.84 0.68 -27.15
C LEU A 16 -2.50 -0.26 -28.16
N ILE A 17 -3.58 0.18 -28.80
CA ILE A 17 -4.28 -0.58 -29.84
C ILE A 17 -3.37 -0.79 -31.05
N GLY A 18 -2.62 0.24 -31.47
CA GLY A 18 -1.61 0.14 -32.53
C GLY A 18 -0.45 -0.80 -32.21
N ALA A 19 -0.11 -0.96 -30.93
CA ALA A 19 0.87 -1.93 -30.46
C ALA A 19 0.33 -3.38 -30.37
N GLY A 20 -0.93 -3.62 -30.78
CA GLY A 20 -1.57 -4.94 -30.76
C GLY A 20 -2.21 -5.32 -29.43
N ILE A 21 -2.27 -4.39 -28.47
CA ILE A 21 -2.88 -4.62 -27.15
C ILE A 21 -4.34 -4.17 -27.22
N ALA A 22 -5.24 -5.09 -27.60
CA ALA A 22 -6.66 -4.77 -27.78
C ALA A 22 -7.49 -4.81 -26.48
N TYR A 23 -6.96 -5.39 -25.40
CA TYR A 23 -7.68 -5.56 -24.14
C TYR A 23 -6.85 -5.06 -22.95
N PHE A 24 -7.30 -3.96 -22.36
CA PHE A 24 -6.76 -3.43 -21.10
C PHE A 24 -7.91 -3.06 -20.16
N PRO A 25 -7.73 -3.22 -18.84
CA PRO A 25 -8.71 -2.75 -17.87
C PRO A 25 -8.85 -1.22 -17.97
N SER A 26 -9.99 -0.67 -17.58
CA SER A 26 -10.24 0.77 -17.61
C SER A 26 -9.16 1.58 -16.87
N LYS A 27 -8.73 2.72 -17.42
CA LYS A 27 -7.63 3.55 -16.88
C LYS A 27 -7.81 4.04 -15.43
N HIS A 28 -9.01 3.99 -14.86
CA HIS A 28 -9.23 4.33 -13.45
C HIS A 28 -8.36 3.49 -12.48
N TRP A 29 -7.98 2.27 -12.88
CA TRP A 29 -7.08 1.42 -12.09
C TRP A 29 -5.70 2.05 -11.89
N ALA A 30 -5.25 2.93 -12.79
CA ALA A 30 -4.00 3.67 -12.66
C ALA A 30 -3.97 4.57 -11.41
N VAL A 31 -5.13 5.10 -11.01
CA VAL A 31 -5.29 5.94 -9.81
C VAL A 31 -5.74 5.11 -8.61
N ALA A 32 -6.60 4.12 -8.82
CA ALA A 32 -7.09 3.26 -7.76
C ALA A 32 -5.93 2.52 -7.08
N ILE A 33 -5.02 1.90 -7.82
CA ILE A 33 -3.92 1.12 -7.23
C ILE A 33 -3.06 1.98 -6.28
N PRO A 34 -2.53 3.15 -6.69
CA PRO A 34 -1.80 4.04 -5.78
C PRO A 34 -2.62 4.53 -4.58
N ALA A 35 -3.91 4.85 -4.78
CA ALA A 35 -4.75 5.32 -3.69
C ALA A 35 -4.96 4.21 -2.63
N TRP A 36 -5.24 2.99 -3.08
CA TRP A 36 -5.43 1.83 -2.19
C TRP A 36 -4.13 1.42 -1.51
N THR A 37 -2.96 1.52 -2.17
CA THR A 37 -1.68 1.23 -1.52
C THR A 37 -1.36 2.26 -0.43
N MET A 38 -1.62 3.56 -0.66
CA MET A 38 -1.46 4.58 0.38
C MET A 38 -2.39 4.31 1.57
N MET A 39 -3.65 3.96 1.32
CA MET A 39 -4.60 3.60 2.39
C MET A 39 -4.12 2.37 3.17
N LEU A 40 -3.61 1.34 2.49
CA LEU A 40 -3.09 0.14 3.12
C LEU A 40 -1.86 0.44 3.99
N LEU A 41 -0.98 1.33 3.55
CA LEU A 41 0.19 1.77 4.34
C LEU A 41 -0.22 2.52 5.61
N LEU A 42 -1.23 3.39 5.53
CA LEU A 42 -1.76 4.06 6.72
C LEU A 42 -2.41 3.07 7.67
N PHE A 43 -3.20 2.13 7.13
CA PHE A 43 -3.83 1.09 7.93
C PHE A 43 -2.80 0.17 8.60
N SER A 44 -1.74 -0.24 7.90
CA SER A 44 -0.68 -1.07 8.48
C SER A 44 0.07 -0.35 9.60
N TYR A 45 0.25 0.96 9.49
CA TYR A 45 0.82 1.77 10.56
C TYR A 45 -0.08 1.82 11.81
N LEU A 46 -1.40 1.97 11.63
CA LEU A 46 -2.36 1.90 12.74
C LEU A 46 -2.34 0.53 13.42
N VAL A 47 -2.32 -0.55 12.63
CA VAL A 47 -2.19 -1.91 13.15
C VAL A 47 -0.88 -2.08 13.92
N PHE A 48 0.22 -1.55 13.41
CA PHE A 48 1.50 -1.58 14.11
C PHE A 48 1.42 -0.89 15.47
N ILE A 49 0.83 0.32 15.55
CA ILE A 49 0.62 1.01 16.83
C ILE A 49 -0.25 0.17 17.77
N ALA A 50 -1.37 -0.36 17.28
CA ALA A 50 -2.28 -1.16 18.09
C ALA A 50 -1.59 -2.42 18.66
N VAL A 51 -0.80 -3.11 17.84
CA VAL A 51 -0.03 -4.28 18.27
C VAL A 51 1.02 -3.90 19.31
N ASN A 52 1.72 -2.78 19.14
CA ASN A 52 2.67 -2.29 20.14
C ASN A 52 1.96 -1.96 21.45
N LEU A 53 0.78 -1.32 21.40
CA LEU A 53 0.01 -1.00 22.60
C LEU A 53 -0.44 -2.26 23.35
N ILE A 54 -0.90 -3.30 22.64
CA ILE A 54 -1.27 -4.59 23.25
C ILE A 54 -0.06 -5.27 23.89
N ARG A 55 1.13 -5.15 23.27
CA ARG A 55 2.36 -5.75 23.78
C ARG A 55 3.05 -4.92 24.86
N THR A 56 2.65 -3.66 25.06
CA THR A 56 3.27 -2.78 26.05
C THR A 56 2.86 -3.24 27.46
N PRO A 57 3.81 -3.64 28.33
CA PRO A 57 3.49 -3.97 29.71
C PRO A 57 2.92 -2.76 30.46
N PRO A 58 2.09 -2.96 31.49
CA PRO A 58 1.63 -1.86 32.34
C PRO A 58 2.81 -1.14 32.99
N LEU A 59 2.67 0.17 33.24
CA LEU A 59 3.74 0.99 33.83
C LEU A 59 4.22 0.47 35.19
N ASP A 60 3.32 -0.19 35.93
CA ASP A 60 3.60 -0.81 37.23
C ASP A 60 4.11 -2.26 37.14
N ALA A 61 4.55 -2.71 35.95
CA ALA A 61 5.11 -4.05 35.79
C ALA A 61 6.35 -4.23 36.68
N TYR A 62 6.33 -5.25 37.54
CA TYR A 62 7.41 -5.57 38.49
C TYR A 62 8.76 -5.86 37.80
N SER A 63 8.72 -6.27 36.52
CA SER A 63 9.89 -6.43 35.65
C SER A 63 10.63 -5.11 35.40
N THR A 64 9.93 -3.97 35.39
CA THR A 64 10.53 -2.64 35.24
C THR A 64 11.44 -2.28 36.41
N ILE A 65 11.07 -2.68 37.63
CA ILE A 65 11.85 -2.41 38.86
C ILE A 65 12.98 -3.44 39.01
N THR A 66 12.73 -4.69 38.62
CA THR A 66 13.67 -5.80 38.85
C THR A 66 14.69 -5.98 37.73
N GLY A 67 14.50 -5.33 36.58
CA GLY A 67 15.44 -5.36 35.44
C GLY A 67 15.69 -6.75 34.88
N LYS A 68 14.72 -7.67 35.02
CA LYS A 68 14.74 -9.04 34.49
C LYS A 68 13.57 -9.28 33.57
#